data_AF-A0A7W1IZ24-F1
#
_entry.id   AF-A0A7W1IZ24-F1
#
_cell.length_a   1.000
_cell.length_b   1.000
_cell.length_c   1.000
_cell.angle_alpha   90.00
_cell.angle_beta   90.00
_cell.angle_gamma   90.00
#
_symmetry.space_group_name_H-M   'P 1'
#
loop_
_entity.id
_entity.type
_entity.pdbx_description
1 polymer ?
#
loop_
_entity_poly.entity_id
_entity_poly.type
_entity_poly.pdbx_seq_one_letter_code
_entity_poly.pdbx_strand_id
1 'polypeptide(L)'
;MSEQEVISFKADHDLVMLLKSVRNRSEFIRNAVLAALKETCPLCNGTGILDARRRHDWESFSHSHPMTECRKCHELVFTCDGKTVKHDCVHH
;
A
#
# COMPACT_ATOMS: atom_id res chain seq x y z
N MET A 1 -8.93 -22.04 8.62
CA MET A 1 -9.64 -21.55 7.41
C MET A 1 -9.62 -20.04 7.51
N SER A 2 -8.88 -19.34 6.65
CA SER A 2 -8.89 -17.87 6.62
C SER A 2 -10.21 -17.40 6.04
N GLU A 3 -10.88 -16.46 6.72
CA GLU A 3 -12.11 -15.87 6.21
C GLU A 3 -11.82 -15.15 4.88
N GLN A 4 -12.65 -15.41 3.87
CA GLN A 4 -12.55 -14.76 2.57
C GLN A 4 -13.64 -13.70 2.47
N GLU A 5 -13.24 -12.44 2.33
CA GLU A 5 -14.15 -11.35 2.03
C GLU A 5 -14.30 -11.16 0.52
N VAL A 6 -15.52 -10.83 0.08
CA VAL A 6 -15.82 -10.54 -1.33
C VAL A 6 -15.77 -9.04 -1.55
N ILE A 7 -14.84 -8.59 -2.40
CA ILE A 7 -14.73 -7.20 -2.82
C ILE A 7 -15.26 -7.07 -4.26
N SER A 8 -16.17 -6.13 -4.50
CA SER A 8 -16.69 -5.81 -5.83
C SER A 8 -16.20 -4.43 -6.28
N PHE A 9 -15.73 -4.32 -7.51
CA PHE A 9 -15.32 -3.05 -8.11
C PHE A 9 -15.87 -2.90 -9.53
N LYS A 10 -16.03 -1.65 -9.97
CA LYS A 10 -16.42 -1.35 -11.35
C LYS A 10 -15.16 -1.37 -12.22
N ALA A 11 -15.25 -2.03 -13.38
CA ALA A 11 -14.19 -2.09 -14.38
C ALA A 11 -14.71 -1.52 -15.70
N ASP A 12 -13.83 -0.91 -16.48
CA ASP A 12 -14.14 -0.51 -17.85
C ASP A 12 -14.29 -1.73 -18.77
N HIS A 13 -14.83 -1.49 -19.97
CA HIS A 13 -15.11 -2.55 -20.94
C HIS A 13 -13.83 -3.30 -21.33
N ASP A 14 -12.73 -2.57 -21.53
CA ASP A 14 -11.49 -3.11 -22.03
C ASP A 14 -10.85 -4.06 -21.01
N LEU A 15 -10.81 -3.67 -19.72
CA LEU A 15 -10.33 -4.54 -18.65
C LEU A 15 -11.20 -5.79 -18.51
N VAL A 16 -12.53 -5.67 -18.63
CA VAL A 16 -13.43 -6.84 -18.59
C VAL A 16 -13.11 -7.80 -19.74
N MET A 17 -12.87 -7.29 -20.94
CA MET A 17 -12.55 -8.13 -22.10
C MET A 17 -11.20 -8.84 -21.94
N LEU A 18 -10.18 -8.17 -21.41
CA LEU A 18 -8.89 -8.79 -21.09
C LEU A 18 -9.02 -9.86 -20.00
N LEU A 19 -9.80 -9.61 -18.95
CA LEU A 19 -10.01 -10.58 -17.88
C LEU A 19 -10.80 -11.83 -18.33
N LYS A 20 -11.63 -11.72 -19.37
CA LYS A 20 -12.38 -12.87 -19.92
C LYS A 20 -11.47 -13.97 -20.47
N SER A 21 -10.30 -13.63 -21.03
CA SER A 21 -9.33 -14.62 -21.54
C SER A 21 -8.50 -15.30 -20.45
N VAL A 22 -8.59 -14.83 -19.20
CA VAL A 22 -7.85 -15.41 -18.06
C VAL A 22 -8.62 -16.59 -17.49
N ARG A 23 -7.95 -17.76 -17.39
CA ARG A 23 -8.54 -19.00 -16.85
C ARG A 23 -9.06 -18.86 -15.42
N ASN A 24 -8.29 -18.24 -14.53
CA ASN A 24 -8.68 -17.99 -13.13
C ASN A 24 -8.55 -16.50 -12.80
N ARG A 25 -9.64 -15.75 -12.96
CA ARG A 25 -9.66 -14.29 -12.80
C ARG A 25 -9.35 -13.87 -11.36
N SER A 26 -9.94 -14.57 -10.39
CA SER A 26 -9.78 -14.24 -8.98
C SER A 26 -8.33 -14.39 -8.53
N GLU A 27 -7.65 -15.46 -8.95
CA GLU A 27 -6.24 -15.67 -8.65
C GLU A 27 -5.35 -14.64 -9.36
N PHE A 28 -5.60 -14.38 -10.64
CA PHE A 28 -4.85 -13.38 -11.40
C PHE A 28 -4.97 -11.99 -10.78
N ILE A 29 -6.20 -11.54 -10.48
CA ILE A 29 -6.46 -10.24 -9.86
C ILE A 29 -5.80 -10.18 -8.48
N ARG A 30 -5.92 -11.23 -7.66
CA ARG A 30 -5.29 -11.27 -6.34
C ARG A 30 -3.77 -11.11 -6.43
N ASN A 31 -3.12 -11.85 -7.33
CA ASN A 31 -1.69 -11.78 -7.52
C ASN A 31 -1.25 -10.40 -8.06
N ALA A 32 -1.99 -9.84 -9.02
CA ALA A 32 -1.72 -8.52 -9.56
C ALA A 32 -1.85 -7.42 -8.50
N VAL A 33 -2.91 -7.45 -7.68
CA VAL A 33 -3.11 -6.50 -6.58
C VAL A 33 -2.03 -6.66 -5.52
N LEU A 34 -1.70 -7.89 -5.10
CA LEU A 34 -0.63 -8.14 -4.12
C LEU A 34 0.73 -7.67 -4.64
N ALA A 35 1.04 -7.90 -5.92
CA ALA A 35 2.25 -7.39 -6.55
C ALA A 35 2.25 -5.86 -6.52
N ALA A 36 1.21 -5.22 -7.06
CA ALA A 36 1.08 -3.77 -7.08
C ALA A 36 1.21 -3.16 -5.68
N LEU A 37 0.62 -3.76 -4.64
CA LEU A 37 0.74 -3.31 -3.24
C LEU A 37 2.16 -3.47 -2.69
N LYS A 38 2.89 -4.54 -3.04
CA LYS A 38 4.33 -4.67 -2.72
C LYS A 38 5.17 -3.60 -3.42
N GLU A 39 4.71 -3.11 -4.56
CA GLU A 39 5.38 -2.08 -5.35
C GLU A 39 4.92 -0.66 -5.04
N THR A 40 3.88 -0.53 -4.23
CA THR A 40 3.20 0.71 -3.92
C THR A 40 4.06 1.55 -3.00
N CYS A 41 4.27 2.81 -3.38
CA CYS A 41 4.90 3.77 -2.49
C CYS A 41 4.03 3.98 -1.23
N PRO A 42 4.56 3.67 -0.03
CA PRO A 42 3.81 3.72 1.22
C PRO A 42 3.57 5.14 1.73
N LEU A 43 4.07 6.15 1.00
CA LEU A 43 3.84 7.57 1.30
C LEU A 43 2.65 8.15 0.51
N CYS A 44 2.27 7.55 -0.62
CA CYS A 44 1.32 8.15 -1.56
C CYS A 44 0.08 7.28 -1.82
N ASN A 45 -0.15 6.27 -0.98
CA ASN A 45 -1.31 5.38 -1.03
C ASN A 45 -1.57 4.77 -2.43
N GLY A 46 -0.53 4.36 -3.15
CA GLY A 46 -0.71 3.69 -4.45
C GLY A 46 -0.73 4.59 -5.68
N THR A 47 -0.61 5.90 -5.52
CA THR A 47 -0.55 6.83 -6.66
C THR A 47 0.81 6.90 -7.37
N GLY A 48 1.86 6.31 -6.77
CA GLY A 48 3.24 6.38 -7.24
C GLY A 48 3.93 5.03 -7.17
N ILE A 49 4.87 4.80 -8.09
CA ILE A 49 5.63 3.56 -8.22
C ILE A 49 7.03 3.78 -7.64
N LEU A 50 7.43 2.96 -6.67
CA LEU A 50 8.82 2.85 -6.24
C LEU A 50 9.53 1.84 -7.15
N ASP A 51 10.45 2.32 -7.98
CA ASP A 51 11.36 1.41 -8.71
C ASP A 51 12.20 0.57 -7.74
N ALA A 52 12.83 -0.49 -8.26
CA ALA A 52 13.56 -1.45 -7.44
C ALA A 52 14.67 -0.81 -6.57
N ARG A 53 15.36 0.23 -7.07
CA ARG A 53 16.43 0.89 -6.33
C ARG A 53 15.85 1.71 -5.18
N ARG A 54 14.83 2.52 -5.45
CA ARG A 54 14.17 3.34 -4.44
C ARG A 54 13.43 2.48 -3.41
N ARG A 55 12.92 1.31 -3.81
CA ARG A 55 12.34 0.32 -2.89
C ARG A 55 13.38 -0.21 -1.90
N HIS A 56 14.58 -0.54 -2.37
CA HIS A 56 15.67 -0.98 -1.49
C HIS A 56 16.06 0.11 -0.48
N ASP A 57 16.25 1.35 -0.96
CA ASP A 57 16.56 2.50 -0.10
C ASP A 57 15.42 2.73 0.91
N TRP A 58 14.16 2.59 0.46
CA TRP A 58 12.97 2.68 1.30
C TRP A 58 12.92 1.61 2.39
N GLU A 59 13.17 0.34 2.06
CA GLU A 59 13.18 -0.76 3.03
C GLU A 59 14.19 -0.49 4.14
N SER A 60 15.40 -0.04 3.79
CA SER A 60 16.43 0.35 4.76
C SER A 60 15.98 1.51 5.66
N PHE A 61 15.38 2.55 5.07
CA PHE A 61 14.83 3.67 5.82
C PHE A 61 13.71 3.22 6.77
N SER A 62 12.75 2.45 6.29
CA SER A 62 11.58 2.03 7.08
C SER A 62 11.92 1.13 8.27
N HIS A 63 13.01 0.37 8.21
CA HIS A 63 13.52 -0.41 9.34
C HIS A 63 14.10 0.47 10.45
N SER A 64 14.79 1.54 10.09
CA SER A 64 15.37 2.50 11.07
C SER A 64 14.37 3.56 11.52
N HIS A 65 13.33 3.80 10.72
CA HIS A 65 12.31 4.83 10.93
C HIS A 65 10.90 4.23 10.80
N PRO A 66 10.46 3.36 11.73
CA PRO A 66 9.12 2.79 11.66
C PRO A 66 8.04 3.85 11.87
N MET A 67 6.86 3.63 11.30
CA MET A 67 5.68 4.46 11.55
C MET A 67 4.97 4.04 12.84
N THR A 68 4.42 5.00 13.57
CA THR A 68 3.57 4.79 14.74
C THR A 68 2.36 5.71 14.66
N GLU A 69 1.30 5.39 15.39
CA GLU A 69 0.11 6.24 15.45
C GLU A 69 0.36 7.43 16.38
N CYS A 70 0.11 8.64 15.89
CA CYS A 70 0.17 9.84 16.72
C CYS A 70 -0.98 9.86 17.72
N ARG A 71 -0.68 9.91 19.02
CA ARG A 71 -1.70 9.96 20.08
C ARG A 71 -2.59 11.21 20.09
N LYS A 72 -2.27 12.21 19.28
CA LYS A 72 -2.97 13.51 19.26
C LYS A 72 -3.96 13.65 18.10
N CYS A 73 -3.61 13.14 16.92
CA CYS A 73 -4.44 13.25 15.72
C CYS A 73 -4.70 11.90 15.04
N HIS A 74 -4.21 10.79 15.62
CA HIS A 74 -4.39 9.42 15.12
C HIS A 74 -3.80 9.13 13.73
N GLU A 75 -3.00 10.05 13.18
CA GLU A 75 -2.30 9.86 11.92
C GLU A 75 -1.05 8.99 12.09
N LEU A 76 -0.71 8.22 11.04
CA LEU A 76 0.54 7.46 10.98
C LEU A 76 1.72 8.40 10.72
N VAL A 77 2.71 8.34 11.61
CA VAL A 77 3.86 9.25 11.61
C VAL A 77 5.15 8.48 11.82
N PHE A 78 6.21 8.87 11.12
CA PHE A 78 7.53 8.25 11.28
C PHE A 78 8.10 8.49 12.68
N THR A 79 8.96 7.57 13.09
CA THR A 79 9.84 7.74 14.23
C THR A 79 11.29 7.82 13.76
N CYS A 80 12.12 8.56 14.48
CA CYS A 80 13.56 8.70 14.27
C CYS A 80 14.23 8.53 15.62
N ASP A 81 15.15 7.57 15.77
CA ASP A 81 15.76 7.19 17.05
C ASP A 81 14.73 6.94 18.17
N GLY A 82 13.62 6.29 17.82
CA GLY A 82 12.52 5.97 18.74
C GLY A 82 11.65 7.17 19.15
N LYS A 83 11.88 8.36 18.58
CA LYS A 83 11.07 9.56 18.81
C LYS A 83 10.18 9.83 17.61
N THR A 84 8.91 10.11 17.85
CA THR A 84 7.99 10.56 16.79
C THR A 84 8.53 11.83 16.13
N VAL A 85 8.58 11.83 14.80
CA VAL A 85 8.99 12.99 14.01
C VAL A 85 7.96 14.11 14.23
N LYS A 86 8.46 15.35 14.35
CA LYS A 86 7.56 16.52 14.43
C LYS A 86 6.73 16.61 13.15
N HIS A 87 5.42 16.68 13.31
CA HIS A 87 4.48 16.93 12.23
C HIS A 87 3.45 17.96 12.71
N ASP A 88 2.77 18.58 11.77
CA ASP A 88 1.66 19.48 12.06
C ASP A 88 0.47 18.64 12.53
N CYS A 89 0.30 18.56 13.86
CA CYS A 89 -0.87 17.92 14.47
C CYS A 89 -2.10 18.78 14.15
N VAL A 90 -2.83 18.45 13.09
CA VAL A 90 -4.14 19.02 12.84
C VAL A 90 -5.13 18.32 13.77
N HIS A 91 -5.64 19.05 14.75
CA HIS A 91 -6.69 18.58 15.64
C HIS A 91 -8.04 18.84 14.97
N HIS A 92 -8.72 17.78 14.53
CA HIS A 92 -10.11 17.84 14.06
C HIS A 92 -11.09 17.76 15.23
#